data_AF-A0A3B9MPA8-F1
#
_entry.id   AF-A0A3B9MPA8-F1
#
_cell.length_a   1.000
_cell.length_b   1.000
_cell.length_c   1.000
_cell.angle_alpha   90.00
_cell.angle_beta   90.00
_cell.angle_gamma   90.00
#
_symmetry.space_group_name_H-M   'P 1'
#
loop_
_entity.id
_entity.type
_entity.pdbx_description
1 polymer ?
#
loop_
_entity_poly.entity_id
_entity_poly.type
_entity_poly.pdbx_seq_one_letter_code
_entity_poly.pdbx_strand_id
1 'polypeptide(L)'
;MSVEDVIQDIAQSITRLTDQPAFSEWLKTVSVEAEDYVVINNSFVYRNVSTVKSEKYLVLQVDEDKSLRPRPSIATDLRINLDFKHLGHKIPKPPIQSLEDAVDNELDNLGQLLFILIGGIEDATVLAESVGHADYDTIYWDPRATEPVQIEGREITVRDTHDEEPLAEAIATYYQAKETELPGGLIEALGIALDQLQDRAVASLLLPSKGSEIGTGMTDSILAVLNEQRSQYADALQQTSIEELSGGMNEILRIAYNFASDATTYLSLIVSICDLKPIVLWGTIAEHNALSEAFKGLPWSRSRNKPSLKNYSATISDARNSAFHNLFPFRKSLHLALPESALHDAELRIFSEHGRKKENRLSFQDRELVDLLVEFTRARDRQVPPRFWRQNLVVMDATIELFSATNSFLKRLHEVRVN
;
A
#
# COMPACT_ATOMS: atom_id res chain seq x y z
N MET A 1 -24.76 9.68 15.63
CA MET A 1 -24.91 8.33 15.02
C MET A 1 -25.13 7.31 16.13
N SER A 2 -25.90 6.27 15.87
CA SER A 2 -26.27 5.20 16.81
C SER A 2 -25.66 3.86 16.38
N VAL A 3 -25.65 2.87 17.29
CA VAL A 3 -25.24 1.49 16.96
C VAL A 3 -26.08 0.91 15.80
N GLU A 4 -27.36 1.25 15.74
CA GLU A 4 -28.25 0.83 14.66
C GLU A 4 -27.77 1.33 13.28
N ASP A 5 -27.13 2.50 13.21
CA ASP A 5 -26.59 3.02 11.95
C ASP A 5 -25.43 2.13 11.44
N VAL A 6 -24.58 1.63 12.35
CA VAL A 6 -23.48 0.69 12.01
C VAL A 6 -24.03 -0.64 11.53
N ILE A 7 -25.06 -1.17 12.21
CA ILE A 7 -25.76 -2.39 11.82
C ILE A 7 -26.38 -2.23 10.43
N GLN A 8 -27.01 -1.08 10.18
CA GLN A 8 -27.61 -0.76 8.89
C GLN A 8 -26.56 -0.65 7.78
N ASP A 9 -25.39 -0.07 8.04
CA ASP A 9 -24.29 0.00 7.07
C ASP A 9 -23.74 -1.39 6.73
N ILE A 10 -23.61 -2.29 7.72
CA ILE A 10 -23.23 -3.70 7.49
C ILE A 10 -24.27 -4.40 6.63
N ALA A 11 -25.56 -4.24 6.94
CA ALA A 11 -26.64 -4.82 6.14
C ALA A 11 -26.66 -4.28 4.70
N GLN A 12 -26.39 -2.99 4.50
CA GLN A 12 -26.26 -2.40 3.16
C GLN A 12 -25.04 -2.96 2.41
N SER A 13 -23.91 -3.17 3.10
CA SER A 13 -22.73 -3.80 2.51
C SER A 13 -23.03 -5.24 2.07
N ILE A 14 -23.80 -5.99 2.87
CA ILE A 14 -24.32 -7.29 2.47
C ILE A 14 -25.22 -7.22 1.25
N THR A 15 -26.17 -6.27 1.20
CA THR A 15 -27.05 -6.12 0.03
C THR A 15 -26.23 -5.83 -1.23
N ARG A 16 -25.25 -4.91 -1.16
CA ARG A 16 -24.34 -4.64 -2.28
C ARG A 16 -23.58 -5.89 -2.70
N LEU A 17 -23.11 -6.71 -1.77
CA LEU A 17 -22.44 -7.97 -2.07
C LEU A 17 -23.38 -8.95 -2.79
N THR A 18 -24.62 -9.10 -2.32
CA THR A 18 -25.57 -10.04 -2.92
C THR A 18 -26.03 -9.62 -4.32
N ASP A 19 -26.02 -8.31 -4.59
CA ASP A 19 -26.34 -7.73 -5.90
C ASP A 19 -25.20 -7.90 -6.92
N GLN A 20 -24.00 -8.26 -6.48
CA GLN A 20 -22.87 -8.48 -7.39
C GLN A 20 -23.10 -9.70 -8.30
N PRO A 21 -22.70 -9.63 -9.59
CA PRO A 21 -22.86 -10.73 -10.53
C PRO A 21 -22.25 -12.05 -10.04
N ALA A 22 -21.05 -11.99 -9.44
CA ALA A 22 -20.35 -13.18 -8.96
C ALA A 22 -21.13 -13.93 -7.87
N PHE A 23 -21.75 -13.21 -6.94
CA PHE A 23 -22.60 -13.82 -5.91
C PHE A 23 -23.86 -14.41 -6.51
N SER A 24 -24.56 -13.64 -7.36
CA SER A 24 -25.79 -14.07 -8.03
C SER A 24 -25.58 -15.30 -8.93
N GLU A 25 -24.46 -15.37 -9.64
CA GLU A 25 -24.09 -16.53 -10.45
C GLU A 25 -23.76 -17.74 -9.59
N TRP A 26 -22.98 -17.55 -8.51
CA TRP A 26 -22.68 -18.61 -7.56
C TRP A 26 -23.96 -19.18 -6.90
N LEU A 27 -24.88 -18.31 -6.47
CA LEU A 27 -26.11 -18.71 -5.80
C LEU A 27 -26.99 -19.59 -6.71
N LYS A 28 -27.02 -19.33 -8.03
CA LYS A 28 -27.74 -20.18 -9.01
C LYS A 28 -27.17 -21.59 -9.14
N THR A 29 -25.92 -21.81 -8.73
CA THR A 29 -25.28 -23.14 -8.76
C THR A 29 -25.63 -24.01 -7.55
N VAL A 30 -26.24 -23.44 -6.51
CA VAL A 30 -26.63 -24.13 -5.28
C VAL A 30 -28.14 -24.11 -5.10
N SER A 31 -28.73 -25.22 -4.67
CA SER A 31 -30.16 -25.28 -4.33
C SER A 31 -30.33 -24.90 -2.86
N VAL A 32 -30.98 -23.76 -2.60
CA VAL A 32 -31.28 -23.29 -1.24
C VAL A 32 -32.71 -23.66 -0.83
N GLU A 33 -32.85 -24.02 0.43
CA GLU A 33 -34.11 -24.29 1.12
C GLU A 33 -34.23 -23.41 2.36
N ALA A 34 -35.44 -23.22 2.88
CA ALA A 34 -35.68 -22.48 4.12
C ALA A 34 -34.80 -23.07 5.25
N GLU A 35 -34.30 -22.20 6.12
CA GLU A 35 -33.36 -22.55 7.22
C GLU A 35 -31.95 -22.98 6.78
N ASP A 36 -31.65 -22.95 5.47
CA ASP A 36 -30.28 -23.03 5.01
C ASP A 36 -29.49 -21.77 5.38
N TYR A 37 -28.17 -21.91 5.43
CA TYR A 37 -27.25 -20.79 5.63
C TYR A 37 -26.34 -20.60 4.43
N VAL A 38 -26.13 -19.33 4.07
CA VAL A 38 -25.07 -18.90 3.16
C VAL A 38 -24.00 -18.20 4.00
N VAL A 39 -22.83 -18.82 4.11
CA VAL A 39 -21.70 -18.25 4.81
C VAL A 39 -20.81 -17.50 3.84
N ILE A 40 -20.49 -16.26 4.20
CA ILE A 40 -19.59 -15.39 3.46
C ILE A 40 -18.21 -15.50 4.08
N ASN A 41 -17.20 -15.76 3.23
CA ASN A 41 -15.83 -15.82 3.68
C ASN A 41 -15.35 -14.43 4.13
N ASN A 42 -14.59 -14.39 5.21
CA ASN A 42 -13.99 -13.17 5.75
C ASN A 42 -12.56 -12.91 5.18
N SER A 43 -12.24 -13.48 4.01
CA SER A 43 -10.97 -13.26 3.31
C SER A 43 -11.08 -13.61 1.83
N PHE A 44 -11.09 -12.59 0.97
CA PHE A 44 -11.25 -12.74 -0.48
C PHE A 44 -9.93 -12.70 -1.24
N VAL A 45 -8.96 -11.89 -0.78
CA VAL A 45 -7.63 -11.79 -1.39
C VAL A 45 -6.62 -12.69 -0.65
N TYR A 46 -5.71 -13.33 -1.38
CA TYR A 46 -4.70 -14.21 -0.78
C TYR A 46 -3.81 -13.46 0.23
N ARG A 47 -3.75 -13.98 1.46
CA ARG A 47 -3.09 -13.36 2.61
C ARG A 47 -1.57 -13.46 2.50
N ASN A 48 -0.88 -12.35 2.71
CA ASN A 48 0.57 -12.29 2.94
C ASN A 48 0.85 -11.34 4.12
N VAL A 49 0.15 -11.56 5.24
CA VAL A 49 0.19 -10.74 6.46
C VAL A 49 0.49 -11.65 7.66
N SER A 50 1.01 -11.07 8.75
CA SER A 50 1.42 -11.81 9.96
C SER A 50 0.28 -12.09 10.94
N THR A 51 -0.90 -11.49 10.74
CA THR A 51 -2.07 -11.67 11.60
C THR A 51 -2.69 -13.07 11.46
N VAL A 52 -3.47 -13.47 12.47
CA VAL A 52 -4.32 -14.67 12.40
C VAL A 52 -5.68 -14.27 11.84
N LYS A 53 -6.21 -15.07 10.91
CA LYS A 53 -7.51 -14.82 10.27
C LYS A 53 -8.60 -14.83 11.34
N SER A 54 -9.51 -13.85 11.28
CA SER A 54 -10.66 -13.82 12.20
C SER A 54 -11.48 -15.12 12.08
N GLU A 55 -12.00 -15.60 13.21
CA GLU A 55 -12.90 -16.75 13.26
C GLU A 55 -14.37 -16.35 13.08
N LYS A 56 -14.67 -15.05 12.98
CA LYS A 56 -16.03 -14.52 12.82
C LYS A 56 -16.41 -14.39 11.34
N TYR A 57 -17.49 -15.04 10.95
CA TYR A 57 -18.02 -15.07 9.58
C TYR A 57 -19.44 -14.51 9.52
N LEU A 58 -19.74 -13.74 8.47
CA LEU A 58 -21.12 -13.31 8.18
C LEU A 58 -21.91 -14.48 7.61
N VAL A 59 -23.14 -14.66 8.10
CA VAL A 59 -24.05 -15.72 7.69
C VAL A 59 -25.40 -15.14 7.34
N LEU A 60 -25.89 -15.44 6.13
CA LEU A 60 -27.25 -15.11 5.70
C LEU A 60 -28.14 -16.33 5.86
N GLN A 61 -29.28 -16.14 6.50
CA GLN A 61 -30.31 -17.17 6.61
C GLN A 61 -31.25 -17.12 5.40
N VAL A 62 -31.61 -18.30 4.89
CA VAL A 62 -32.60 -18.45 3.83
C VAL A 62 -34.00 -18.48 4.44
N ASP A 63 -34.88 -17.59 3.96
CA ASP A 63 -36.28 -17.49 4.37
C ASP A 63 -37.18 -18.55 3.72
N GLU A 64 -38.44 -18.62 4.16
CA GLU A 64 -39.45 -19.56 3.63
C GLU A 64 -39.68 -19.41 2.11
N ASP A 65 -39.56 -18.19 1.60
CA ASP A 65 -39.67 -17.86 0.18
C ASP A 65 -38.38 -18.12 -0.61
N LYS A 66 -37.37 -18.71 0.04
CA LYS A 66 -36.01 -18.96 -0.49
C LYS A 66 -35.19 -17.69 -0.78
N SER A 67 -35.61 -16.53 -0.28
CA SER A 67 -34.81 -15.32 -0.30
C SER A 67 -33.76 -15.33 0.82
N LEU A 68 -32.72 -14.52 0.70
CA LEU A 68 -31.70 -14.35 1.75
C LEU A 68 -32.07 -13.17 2.62
N ARG A 69 -32.07 -13.37 3.95
CA ARG A 69 -32.24 -12.27 4.90
C ARG A 69 -31.09 -11.27 4.75
N PRO A 70 -31.39 -9.97 4.59
CA PRO A 70 -30.35 -8.96 4.39
C PRO A 70 -29.57 -8.65 5.68
N ARG A 71 -30.18 -8.86 6.86
CA ARG A 71 -29.47 -8.77 8.14
C ARG A 71 -28.75 -10.10 8.41
N PRO A 72 -27.40 -10.12 8.36
CA PRO A 72 -26.64 -11.33 8.65
C PRO A 72 -26.67 -11.67 10.14
N SER A 73 -26.26 -12.88 10.48
CA SER A 73 -25.79 -13.25 11.81
C SER A 73 -24.29 -13.55 11.76
N ILE A 74 -23.63 -13.67 12.91
CA ILE A 74 -22.20 -14.00 12.97
C ILE A 74 -22.01 -15.44 13.42
N ALA A 75 -21.28 -16.22 12.65
CA ALA A 75 -20.88 -17.59 13.02
C ALA A 75 -19.39 -17.68 13.38
N THR A 76 -19.08 -18.62 14.28
CA THR A 76 -17.71 -19.00 14.66
C THR A 76 -17.44 -20.48 14.38
N ASP A 77 -16.21 -20.93 14.62
CA ASP A 77 -15.78 -22.33 14.45
C ASP A 77 -15.95 -22.90 13.02
N LEU A 78 -15.86 -22.02 12.02
CA LEU A 78 -15.95 -22.41 10.61
C LEU A 78 -14.57 -22.43 9.93
N ARG A 79 -14.39 -23.39 9.02
CA ARG A 79 -13.25 -23.43 8.10
C ARG A 79 -13.75 -23.32 6.67
N ILE A 80 -13.49 -22.17 6.05
CA ILE A 80 -13.92 -21.84 4.70
C ILE A 80 -12.72 -21.35 3.88
N ASN A 81 -12.57 -21.94 2.70
CA ASN A 81 -11.55 -21.63 1.70
C ASN A 81 -12.13 -21.14 0.36
N LEU A 82 -13.45 -21.20 0.20
CA LEU A 82 -14.20 -20.62 -0.91
C LEU A 82 -14.68 -19.21 -0.54
N ASP A 83 -15.07 -18.40 -1.51
CA ASP A 83 -15.57 -17.05 -1.19
C ASP A 83 -16.97 -17.10 -0.54
N PHE A 84 -17.77 -18.09 -0.92
CA PHE A 84 -19.09 -18.36 -0.35
C PHE A 84 -19.27 -19.87 -0.10
N LYS A 85 -20.04 -20.23 0.93
CA LYS A 85 -20.35 -21.62 1.28
C LYS A 85 -21.81 -21.78 1.68
N HIS A 86 -22.51 -22.72 1.04
CA HIS A 86 -23.86 -23.12 1.42
C HIS A 86 -23.81 -24.21 2.50
N LEU A 87 -24.63 -24.08 3.54
CA LEU A 87 -24.83 -25.06 4.60
C LEU A 87 -26.32 -25.39 4.71
N GLY A 88 -26.70 -26.56 4.18
CA GLY A 88 -28.08 -27.04 4.23
C GLY A 88 -28.61 -27.21 5.66
N HIS A 89 -29.94 -27.14 5.84
CA HIS A 89 -30.64 -27.28 7.12
C HIS A 89 -30.37 -28.62 7.84
N LYS A 90 -30.03 -29.68 7.08
CA LYS A 90 -29.71 -31.02 7.62
C LYS A 90 -28.31 -31.16 8.21
N ILE A 91 -27.43 -30.19 7.99
CA ILE A 91 -26.03 -30.21 8.46
C ILE A 91 -25.97 -29.55 9.83
N PRO A 92 -25.15 -30.05 10.79
CA PRO A 92 -24.92 -29.36 12.05
C PRO A 92 -24.56 -27.89 11.83
N LYS A 93 -25.31 -27.01 12.46
CA LYS A 93 -25.11 -25.57 12.34
C LYS A 93 -23.97 -25.11 13.26
N PRO A 94 -23.13 -24.16 12.82
CA PRO A 94 -22.13 -23.56 13.69
C PRO A 94 -22.80 -22.78 14.84
N PRO A 95 -22.05 -22.44 15.90
CA PRO A 95 -22.50 -21.42 16.84
C PRO A 95 -22.78 -20.11 16.11
N ILE A 96 -23.93 -19.49 16.39
CA ILE A 96 -24.36 -18.22 15.80
C ILE A 96 -24.73 -17.24 16.90
N GLN A 97 -24.34 -15.98 16.72
CA GLN A 97 -24.77 -14.83 17.50
C GLN A 97 -25.48 -13.81 16.60
N SER A 98 -26.37 -13.00 17.18
CA SER A 98 -27.03 -11.91 16.45
C SER A 98 -26.01 -10.87 15.96
N LEU A 99 -26.37 -10.08 14.95
CA LEU A 99 -25.49 -9.00 14.48
C LEU A 99 -25.40 -7.90 15.54
N GLU A 100 -26.51 -7.63 16.21
CA GLU A 100 -26.64 -6.67 17.30
C GLU A 100 -25.62 -6.97 18.41
N ASP A 101 -25.68 -8.18 18.99
CA ASP A 101 -24.76 -8.60 20.04
C ASP A 101 -23.30 -8.62 19.55
N ALA A 102 -23.07 -9.01 18.30
CA ALA A 102 -21.73 -9.04 17.73
C ALA A 102 -21.13 -7.65 17.56
N VAL A 103 -21.92 -6.68 17.09
CA VAL A 103 -21.52 -5.29 16.88
C VAL A 103 -21.23 -4.63 18.21
N ASP A 104 -22.10 -4.79 19.21
CA ASP A 104 -21.85 -4.26 20.56
C ASP A 104 -20.53 -4.78 21.12
N ASN A 105 -20.31 -6.10 21.07
CA ASN A 105 -19.06 -6.72 21.51
C ASN A 105 -17.82 -6.21 20.74
N GLU A 106 -17.92 -5.96 19.43
CA GLU A 106 -16.80 -5.44 18.65
C GLU A 106 -16.53 -3.96 18.93
N LEU A 107 -17.57 -3.16 19.14
CA LEU A 107 -17.45 -1.74 19.48
C LEU A 107 -16.77 -1.56 20.84
N ASP A 108 -17.14 -2.35 21.85
CA ASP A 108 -16.51 -2.35 23.17
C ASP A 108 -15.02 -2.71 23.11
N ASN A 109 -14.63 -3.52 22.12
CA ASN A 109 -13.25 -3.97 21.94
C ASN A 109 -12.49 -3.24 20.83
N LEU A 110 -13.07 -2.20 20.21
CA LEU A 110 -12.53 -1.61 18.98
C LEU A 110 -11.15 -0.97 19.21
N GLY A 111 -10.99 -0.30 20.35
CA GLY A 111 -9.79 0.47 20.69
C GLY A 111 -9.65 1.74 19.83
N GLN A 112 -8.65 2.57 20.12
CA GLN A 112 -8.50 3.89 19.48
C GLN A 112 -7.44 3.92 18.36
N LEU A 113 -6.48 2.98 18.35
CA LEU A 113 -5.36 2.97 17.39
C LEU A 113 -5.80 2.80 15.94
N LEU A 114 -6.94 2.15 15.73
CA LEU A 114 -7.63 2.06 14.44
C LEU A 114 -7.79 3.41 13.75
N PHE A 115 -8.08 4.46 14.52
CA PHE A 115 -8.44 5.77 14.01
C PHE A 115 -7.23 6.63 13.62
N ILE A 116 -6.00 6.11 13.74
CA ILE A 116 -4.79 6.66 13.10
C ILE A 116 -5.04 6.86 11.60
N LEU A 117 -5.75 5.93 10.97
CA LEU A 117 -6.04 5.98 9.53
C LEU A 117 -6.91 7.16 9.11
N ILE A 118 -7.72 7.70 10.02
CA ILE A 118 -8.58 8.86 9.79
C ILE A 118 -8.12 10.07 10.60
N GLY A 119 -6.94 10.00 11.22
CA GLY A 119 -6.33 11.07 11.98
C GLY A 119 -5.79 12.16 11.07
N GLY A 120 -5.89 13.40 11.54
CA GLY A 120 -5.36 14.56 10.85
C GLY A 120 -3.84 14.62 10.96
N ILE A 121 -3.18 15.01 9.87
CA ILE A 121 -1.73 15.27 9.87
C ILE A 121 -1.55 16.77 10.13
N GLU A 122 -0.88 17.10 11.24
CA GLU A 122 -0.51 18.47 11.58
C GLU A 122 0.99 18.65 11.35
N ASP A 123 1.31 19.38 10.28
CA ASP A 123 2.68 19.77 9.95
C ASP A 123 2.98 21.16 10.49
N ALA A 124 3.20 21.19 11.80
CA ALA A 124 3.17 22.39 12.63
C ALA A 124 4.50 22.61 13.37
N THR A 125 5.36 21.60 13.35
CA THR A 125 6.56 21.54 14.18
C THR A 125 7.64 22.43 13.56
N VAL A 126 8.09 23.44 14.30
CA VAL A 126 9.27 24.21 13.91
C VAL A 126 10.50 23.43 14.36
N LEU A 127 11.37 23.10 13.41
CA LEU A 127 12.64 22.46 13.68
C LEU A 127 13.76 23.49 13.59
N ALA A 128 14.84 23.26 14.33
CA ALA A 128 16.00 24.14 14.35
C ALA A 128 17.28 23.31 14.31
N GLU A 129 18.26 23.80 13.56
CA GLU A 129 19.57 23.19 13.41
C GLU A 129 20.67 24.25 13.33
N SER A 130 21.86 23.93 13.83
CA SER A 130 22.98 24.86 13.73
C SER A 130 23.60 24.81 12.34
N VAL A 131 23.85 25.97 11.74
CA VAL A 131 24.50 26.07 10.42
C VAL A 131 26.00 25.77 10.51
N GLY A 132 26.62 25.98 11.67
CA GLY A 132 28.07 25.77 11.83
C GLY A 132 28.93 26.72 10.98
N HIS A 133 28.42 27.90 10.61
CA HIS A 133 29.11 28.89 9.80
C HIS A 133 29.29 30.22 10.56
N ALA A 134 30.30 31.02 10.19
CA ALA A 134 30.61 32.27 10.90
C ALA A 134 29.54 33.36 10.75
N ASP A 135 28.75 33.31 9.68
CA ASP A 135 27.77 34.35 9.33
C ASP A 135 26.35 34.05 9.83
N TYR A 136 26.04 32.78 10.11
CA TYR A 136 24.73 32.33 10.55
C TYR A 136 24.86 31.27 11.65
N ASP A 137 24.06 31.40 12.69
CA ASP A 137 24.12 30.51 13.85
C ASP A 137 23.15 29.34 13.71
N THR A 138 21.93 29.63 13.22
CA THR A 138 20.81 28.68 13.24
C THR A 138 19.94 28.85 12.00
N ILE A 139 19.47 27.71 11.48
CA ILE A 139 18.42 27.64 10.47
C ILE A 139 17.19 26.96 11.09
N TYR A 140 16.03 27.57 10.86
CA TYR A 140 14.73 27.09 11.31
C TYR A 140 13.95 26.59 10.10
N TRP A 141 13.33 25.43 10.24
CA TRP A 141 12.30 24.98 9.32
C TRP A 141 10.94 25.23 9.95
N ASP A 142 10.21 26.20 9.40
CA ASP A 142 8.83 26.51 9.80
C ASP A 142 7.89 26.31 8.60
N PRO A 143 7.16 25.18 8.54
CA PRO A 143 6.19 24.91 7.47
C PRO A 143 5.09 25.98 7.34
N ARG A 144 4.88 26.80 8.38
CA ARG A 144 3.85 27.85 8.43
C ARG A 144 4.37 29.25 8.09
N ALA A 145 5.66 29.37 7.78
CA ALA A 145 6.23 30.65 7.35
C ALA A 145 5.49 31.20 6.11
N THR A 146 5.25 32.51 6.07
CA THR A 146 4.54 33.14 4.94
C THR A 146 5.44 33.24 3.70
N GLU A 147 6.72 33.53 3.92
CA GLU A 147 7.73 33.63 2.87
C GLU A 147 8.51 32.31 2.74
N PRO A 148 9.00 31.96 1.53
CA PRO A 148 9.84 30.77 1.35
C PRO A 148 11.10 30.79 2.22
N VAL A 149 11.70 31.97 2.38
CA VAL A 149 12.93 32.20 3.14
C VAL A 149 12.87 33.56 3.83
N GLN A 150 13.22 33.61 5.11
CA GLN A 150 13.34 34.83 5.89
C GLN A 150 14.73 34.85 6.55
N ILE A 151 15.42 35.98 6.44
CA ILE A 151 16.76 36.15 7.00
C ILE A 151 16.69 37.27 8.03
N GLU A 152 16.85 36.92 9.30
CA GLU A 152 16.79 37.85 10.43
C GLU A 152 18.11 37.81 11.19
N GLY A 153 19.02 38.73 10.84
CA GLY A 153 20.34 38.79 11.45
C GLY A 153 21.19 37.56 11.11
N ARG A 154 21.41 36.68 12.10
CA ARG A 154 22.18 35.44 12.01
C ARG A 154 21.30 34.19 12.00
N GLU A 155 19.99 34.38 11.93
CA GLU A 155 19.00 33.30 11.87
C GLU A 155 18.35 33.29 10.49
N ILE A 156 18.12 32.08 9.97
CA ILE A 156 17.43 31.86 8.70
C ILE A 156 16.20 31.02 9.00
N THR A 157 15.03 31.42 8.51
CA THR A 157 13.83 30.58 8.51
C THR A 157 13.52 30.16 7.07
N VAL A 158 13.38 28.87 6.84
CA VAL A 158 12.94 28.31 5.56
C VAL A 158 11.58 27.63 5.74
N ARG A 159 10.73 27.75 4.72
CA ARG A 159 9.43 27.07 4.71
C ARG A 159 9.53 25.64 4.22
N ASP A 160 10.41 25.41 3.24
CA ASP A 160 10.64 24.11 2.62
C ASP A 160 12.15 23.82 2.67
N THR A 161 12.48 22.58 2.99
CA THR A 161 13.84 22.07 3.02
C THR A 161 14.20 21.28 1.76
N HIS A 162 13.23 20.93 0.90
CA HIS A 162 13.45 20.11 -0.30
C HIS A 162 13.86 20.93 -1.51
N ASP A 163 13.52 22.22 -1.53
CA ASP A 163 13.88 23.15 -2.59
C ASP A 163 14.91 24.16 -2.07
N GLU A 164 16.17 23.92 -2.42
CA GLU A 164 17.30 24.77 -2.01
C GLU A 164 17.43 26.04 -2.86
N GLU A 165 16.79 26.10 -4.03
CA GLU A 165 16.93 27.22 -4.97
C GLU A 165 16.44 28.54 -4.34
N PRO A 166 15.25 28.63 -3.71
CA PRO A 166 14.82 29.81 -2.99
C PRO A 166 15.80 30.27 -1.89
N LEU A 167 16.45 29.33 -1.19
CA LEU A 167 17.44 29.65 -0.16
C LEU A 167 18.70 30.24 -0.78
N ALA A 168 19.24 29.60 -1.83
CA ALA A 168 20.41 30.08 -2.53
C ALA A 168 20.19 31.49 -3.11
N GLU A 169 19.02 31.74 -3.71
CA GLU A 169 18.63 33.06 -4.24
C GLU A 169 18.49 34.13 -3.15
N ALA A 170 17.85 33.78 -2.03
CA ALA A 170 17.66 34.70 -0.90
C ALA A 170 19.01 35.09 -0.26
N ILE A 171 19.91 34.12 -0.08
CA ILE A 171 21.26 34.36 0.41
C ILE A 171 22.05 35.23 -0.57
N ALA A 172 22.05 34.90 -1.87
CA ALA A 172 22.75 35.71 -2.87
C ALA A 172 22.26 37.17 -2.90
N THR A 173 20.95 37.36 -2.84
CA THR A 173 20.32 38.69 -2.81
C THR A 173 20.70 39.47 -1.54
N TYR A 174 20.75 38.80 -0.38
CA TYR A 174 21.15 39.41 0.89
C TYR A 174 22.59 39.93 0.88
N TYR A 175 23.55 39.15 0.35
CA TYR A 175 24.95 39.58 0.24
C TYR A 175 25.15 40.67 -0.83
N GLN A 176 24.41 40.58 -1.94
CA GLN A 176 24.42 41.62 -2.97
C GLN A 176 23.91 42.97 -2.42
N ALA A 177 22.83 42.96 -1.64
CA ALA A 177 22.27 44.17 -1.01
C ALA A 177 23.20 44.80 0.03
N LYS A 178 24.09 44.00 0.65
CA LYS A 178 25.12 44.45 1.59
C LYS A 178 26.43 44.86 0.94
N GLU A 179 26.55 44.76 -0.39
CA GLU A 179 27.78 45.00 -1.14
C GLU A 179 28.97 44.14 -0.64
N THR A 180 28.67 42.91 -0.21
CA THR A 180 29.66 41.95 0.30
C THR A 180 29.70 40.69 -0.56
N GLU A 181 30.87 40.06 -0.68
CA GLU A 181 30.98 38.78 -1.38
C GLU A 181 30.37 37.63 -0.56
N LEU A 182 29.77 36.67 -1.27
CA LEU A 182 29.26 35.44 -0.65
C LEU A 182 30.43 34.62 -0.07
N PRO A 183 30.44 34.31 1.23
CA PRO A 183 31.49 33.49 1.83
C PRO A 183 31.55 32.09 1.21
N GLY A 184 32.76 31.62 0.94
CA GLY A 184 32.97 30.25 0.50
C GLY A 184 32.53 29.24 1.56
N GLY A 185 31.85 28.18 1.14
CA GLY A 185 31.38 27.10 2.03
C GLY A 185 30.06 27.38 2.77
N LEU A 186 29.50 28.60 2.69
CA LEU A 186 28.21 28.92 3.33
C LEU A 186 27.06 28.06 2.76
N ILE A 187 26.95 27.95 1.44
CA ILE A 187 25.87 27.17 0.80
C ILE A 187 25.98 25.68 1.17
N GLU A 188 27.20 25.14 1.22
CA GLU A 188 27.43 23.75 1.65
C GLU A 188 27.03 23.55 3.13
N ALA A 189 27.40 24.49 4.00
CA ALA A 189 27.01 24.45 5.42
C ALA A 189 25.49 24.52 5.62
N LEU A 190 24.80 25.36 4.82
CA LEU A 190 23.35 25.42 4.81
C LEU A 190 22.71 24.12 4.30
N GLY A 191 23.23 23.53 3.21
CA GLY A 191 22.76 22.25 2.69
C GLY A 191 22.88 21.12 3.71
N ILE A 192 24.02 21.02 4.41
CA ILE A 192 24.20 20.05 5.51
C ILE A 192 23.17 20.24 6.62
N ALA A 193 22.88 21.50 6.99
CA ALA A 193 21.89 21.79 8.03
C ALA A 193 20.47 21.47 7.56
N LEU A 194 20.14 21.69 6.28
CA LEU A 194 18.85 21.30 5.68
C LEU A 194 18.68 19.77 5.67
N ASP A 195 19.70 19.01 5.27
CA ASP A 195 19.68 17.54 5.32
C ASP A 195 19.42 17.03 6.75
N GLN A 196 20.08 17.63 7.75
CA GLN A 196 19.86 17.29 9.16
C GLN A 196 18.46 17.64 9.65
N LEU A 197 17.87 18.74 9.18
CA LEU A 197 16.49 19.09 9.44
C LEU A 197 15.52 18.08 8.81
N GLN A 198 15.78 17.64 7.57
CA GLN A 198 15.00 16.60 6.89
C GLN A 198 15.07 15.25 7.62
N ASP A 199 16.26 14.83 8.08
CA ASP A 199 16.43 13.59 8.85
C ASP A 199 15.64 13.59 10.16
N ARG A 200 15.40 14.78 10.72
CA ARG A 200 14.63 15.00 11.95
C ARG A 200 13.17 15.35 11.69
N ALA A 201 12.73 15.41 10.42
CA ALA A 201 11.38 15.76 10.01
C ALA A 201 10.36 14.82 10.66
N VAL A 202 9.46 15.39 11.47
CA VAL A 202 8.35 14.64 12.07
C VAL A 202 7.07 15.45 11.99
N ALA A 203 6.09 14.91 11.27
CA ALA A 203 4.72 15.42 11.31
C ALA A 203 3.99 14.84 12.53
N SER A 204 3.10 15.62 13.14
CA SER A 204 2.25 15.13 14.22
C SER A 204 0.99 14.50 13.64
N LEU A 205 0.67 13.28 14.06
CA LEU A 205 -0.61 12.66 13.74
C LEU A 205 -1.56 12.83 14.92
N LEU A 206 -2.69 13.50 14.68
CA LEU A 206 -3.73 13.74 15.67
C LEU A 206 -4.86 12.74 15.49
N LEU A 207 -5.10 11.93 16.54
CA LEU A 207 -6.29 11.09 16.58
C LEU A 207 -7.55 11.98 16.66
N PRO A 208 -8.62 11.63 15.93
CA PRO A 208 -9.85 12.38 16.03
C PRO A 208 -10.42 12.25 17.44
N SER A 209 -10.91 13.37 17.98
CA SER A 209 -11.60 13.40 19.27
C SER A 209 -13.06 12.99 19.08
N LYS A 210 -13.69 12.46 20.13
CA LYS A 210 -15.11 12.13 20.05
C LYS A 210 -15.92 13.43 19.89
N GLY A 211 -16.81 13.47 18.90
CA GLY A 211 -17.65 14.63 18.62
C GLY A 211 -16.95 15.79 17.89
N SER A 212 -15.66 15.67 17.54
CA SER A 212 -15.03 16.62 16.62
C SER A 212 -15.36 16.24 15.17
N GLU A 213 -15.49 17.24 14.31
CA GLU A 213 -15.57 17.01 12.88
C GLU A 213 -14.26 16.35 12.39
N ILE A 214 -14.39 15.26 11.64
CA ILE A 214 -13.25 14.54 11.08
C ILE A 214 -12.93 15.19 9.73
N GLY A 215 -11.85 15.95 9.69
CA GLY A 215 -11.34 16.55 8.45
C GLY A 215 -10.66 15.55 7.52
N THR A 216 -9.77 16.06 6.66
CA THR A 216 -8.90 15.23 5.80
C THR A 216 -7.90 14.47 6.66
N GLY A 217 -8.03 13.15 6.70
CA GLY A 217 -7.12 12.26 7.44
C GLY A 217 -6.07 11.60 6.54
N MET A 218 -5.20 10.78 7.15
CA MET A 218 -4.16 10.01 6.45
C MET A 218 -4.71 9.21 5.25
N THR A 219 -5.84 8.51 5.41
CA THR A 219 -6.44 7.73 4.32
C THR A 219 -6.99 8.62 3.20
N ASP A 220 -7.53 9.80 3.53
CA ASP A 220 -8.00 10.75 2.50
C ASP A 220 -6.84 11.24 1.63
N SER A 221 -5.68 11.52 2.24
CA SER A 221 -4.46 11.89 1.50
C SER A 221 -3.94 10.76 0.61
N ILE A 222 -3.93 9.52 1.10
CA ILE A 222 -3.57 8.34 0.30
C ILE A 222 -4.54 8.17 -0.88
N LEU A 223 -5.85 8.31 -0.62
CA LEU A 223 -6.87 8.25 -1.67
C LEU A 223 -6.68 9.32 -2.74
N ALA A 224 -6.31 10.55 -2.36
CA ALA A 224 -6.04 11.61 -3.33
C ALA A 224 -4.90 11.23 -4.28
N VAL A 225 -3.78 10.73 -3.74
CA VAL A 225 -2.63 10.27 -4.54
C VAL A 225 -3.02 9.10 -5.45
N LEU A 226 -3.75 8.12 -4.94
CA LEU A 226 -4.17 6.96 -5.73
C LEU A 226 -5.15 7.32 -6.85
N ASN A 227 -6.07 8.27 -6.59
CA ASN A 227 -6.98 8.80 -7.62
C ASN A 227 -6.22 9.54 -8.72
N GLU A 228 -5.21 10.35 -8.36
CA GLU A 228 -4.35 11.01 -9.32
C GLU A 228 -3.59 10.00 -10.19
N GLN A 229 -2.92 9.03 -9.56
CA GLN A 229 -2.23 7.95 -10.28
C GLN A 229 -3.19 7.18 -11.19
N ARG A 230 -4.41 6.88 -10.73
CA ARG A 230 -5.44 6.24 -11.55
C ARG A 230 -5.83 7.09 -12.76
N SER A 231 -6.02 8.40 -12.58
CA SER A 231 -6.35 9.32 -13.68
C SER A 231 -5.22 9.36 -14.70
N GLN A 232 -3.98 9.59 -14.26
CA GLN A 232 -2.80 9.59 -15.12
C GLN A 232 -2.65 8.27 -15.89
N TYR A 233 -2.92 7.14 -15.22
CA TYR A 233 -2.89 5.83 -15.85
C TYR A 233 -3.97 5.66 -16.94
N ALA A 234 -5.20 6.12 -16.67
CA ALA A 234 -6.29 6.09 -17.63
C ALA A 234 -5.98 6.97 -18.86
N ASP A 235 -5.43 8.16 -18.65
CA ASP A 235 -5.05 9.07 -19.72
C ASP A 235 -3.91 8.48 -20.58
N ALA A 236 -2.88 7.92 -19.94
CA ALA A 236 -1.79 7.24 -20.63
C ALA A 236 -2.28 6.02 -21.46
N LEU A 237 -3.26 5.27 -20.95
CA LEU A 237 -3.91 4.18 -21.68
C LEU A 237 -4.68 4.65 -22.91
N GLN A 238 -5.32 5.82 -22.87
CA GLN A 238 -6.05 6.38 -24.00
C GLN A 238 -5.11 6.91 -25.09
N GLN A 239 -3.98 7.50 -24.69
CA GLN A 239 -3.01 8.09 -25.60
C GLN A 239 -2.09 7.06 -26.28
N THR A 240 -2.01 5.84 -25.75
CA THR A 240 -1.13 4.79 -26.30
C THR A 240 -1.89 3.87 -27.25
N SER A 241 -1.59 3.93 -28.55
CA SER A 241 -2.07 2.93 -29.51
C SER A 241 -1.42 1.57 -29.23
N ILE A 242 -2.16 0.46 -29.42
CA ILE A 242 -1.66 -0.91 -29.12
C ILE A 242 -0.45 -1.27 -30.01
N GLU A 243 -0.26 -0.57 -31.13
CA GLU A 243 0.81 -0.83 -32.09
C GLU A 243 2.10 -0.04 -31.81
N GLU A 244 2.07 1.06 -31.04
CA GLU A 244 3.23 1.95 -30.76
C GLU A 244 3.74 1.85 -29.31
N LEU A 245 3.83 0.61 -28.82
CA LEU A 245 4.12 0.22 -27.43
C LEU A 245 5.51 0.59 -26.88
N SER A 246 6.37 1.34 -27.57
CA SER A 246 7.72 1.66 -27.07
C SER A 246 7.81 2.97 -26.29
N GLY A 247 6.96 3.97 -26.60
CA GLY A 247 6.96 5.29 -25.94
C GLY A 247 5.96 5.39 -24.78
N GLY A 248 4.66 5.24 -25.07
CA GLY A 248 3.58 5.40 -24.09
C GLY A 248 3.51 4.30 -23.02
N MET A 249 4.08 3.12 -23.31
CA MET A 249 4.12 2.00 -22.38
C MET A 249 5.01 2.26 -21.15
N ASN A 250 6.08 3.04 -21.29
CA ASN A 250 6.97 3.34 -20.16
C ASN A 250 6.22 4.10 -19.06
N GLU A 251 5.32 5.00 -19.44
CA GLU A 251 4.51 5.78 -18.52
C GLU A 251 3.43 4.92 -17.84
N ILE A 252 2.74 4.09 -18.61
CA ILE A 252 1.80 3.07 -18.09
C ILE A 252 2.51 2.17 -17.06
N LEU A 253 3.73 1.70 -17.37
CA LEU A 253 4.52 0.85 -16.48
C LEU A 253 4.98 1.58 -15.23
N ARG A 254 5.41 2.85 -15.35
CA ARG A 254 5.82 3.70 -14.22
C ARG A 254 4.66 3.90 -13.25
N ILE A 255 3.51 4.35 -13.76
CA ILE A 255 2.34 4.64 -12.94
C ILE A 255 1.78 3.35 -12.32
N ALA A 256 1.64 2.26 -13.10
CA ALA A 256 1.17 0.99 -12.58
C ALA A 256 2.07 0.43 -11.47
N TYR A 257 3.40 0.59 -11.61
CA TYR A 257 4.34 0.13 -10.59
C TYR A 257 4.20 0.91 -9.29
N ASN A 258 4.14 2.25 -9.37
CA ASN A 258 3.97 3.10 -8.20
C ASN A 258 2.66 2.77 -7.50
N PHE A 259 1.55 2.74 -8.24
CA PHE A 259 0.24 2.37 -7.69
C PHE A 259 0.26 0.99 -7.04
N ALA A 260 0.79 -0.03 -7.73
CA ALA A 260 0.80 -1.38 -7.19
C ALA A 260 1.67 -1.49 -5.93
N SER A 261 2.80 -0.81 -5.87
CA SER A 261 3.67 -0.78 -4.69
C SER A 261 2.94 -0.15 -3.48
N ASP A 262 2.38 1.03 -3.67
CA ASP A 262 1.75 1.82 -2.61
C ASP A 262 0.46 1.14 -2.14
N ALA A 263 -0.41 0.78 -3.08
CA ALA A 263 -1.71 0.19 -2.78
C ALA A 263 -1.60 -1.20 -2.16
N THR A 264 -0.64 -2.04 -2.56
CA THR A 264 -0.50 -3.38 -1.95
C THR A 264 0.00 -3.33 -0.51
N THR A 265 0.83 -2.34 -0.18
CA THR A 265 1.26 -2.08 1.20
C THR A 265 0.08 -1.67 2.05
N TYR A 266 -0.70 -0.69 1.60
CA TYR A 266 -1.87 -0.22 2.33
C TYR A 266 -2.97 -1.28 2.45
N LEU A 267 -3.23 -2.03 1.38
CA LEU A 267 -4.19 -3.14 1.40
C LEU A 267 -3.80 -4.24 2.40
N SER A 268 -2.50 -4.52 2.56
CA SER A 268 -2.01 -5.47 3.57
C SER A 268 -2.31 -4.98 5.00
N LEU A 269 -2.23 -3.68 5.25
CA LEU A 269 -2.64 -3.08 6.51
C LEU A 269 -4.15 -3.22 6.73
N ILE A 270 -4.98 -2.88 5.75
CA ILE A 270 -6.45 -3.02 5.85
C ILE A 270 -6.85 -4.48 6.12
N VAL A 271 -6.28 -5.45 5.40
CA VAL A 271 -6.53 -6.88 5.64
C VAL A 271 -6.14 -7.28 7.07
N SER A 272 -5.01 -6.77 7.57
CA SER A 272 -4.56 -7.04 8.95
C SER A 272 -5.52 -6.43 9.98
N ILE A 273 -6.05 -5.23 9.72
CA ILE A 273 -7.07 -4.60 10.58
C ILE A 273 -8.35 -5.42 10.55
N CYS A 274 -8.82 -5.85 9.39
CA CYS A 274 -10.01 -6.70 9.26
C CYS A 274 -9.88 -8.04 10.00
N ASP A 275 -8.67 -8.60 10.07
CA ASP A 275 -8.41 -9.79 10.86
C ASP A 275 -8.54 -9.53 12.37
N LEU A 276 -8.04 -8.38 12.84
CA LEU A 276 -8.03 -8.00 14.26
C LEU A 276 -9.34 -7.36 14.74
N LYS A 277 -10.06 -6.69 13.84
CA LYS A 277 -11.28 -5.89 14.03
C LYS A 277 -12.28 -6.22 12.91
N PRO A 278 -12.89 -7.43 12.95
CA PRO A 278 -13.74 -7.92 11.86
C PRO A 278 -14.95 -7.04 11.57
N ILE A 279 -15.40 -6.19 12.50
CA ILE A 279 -16.44 -5.20 12.22
C ILE A 279 -16.12 -4.31 11.02
N VAL A 280 -14.85 -3.94 10.82
CA VAL A 280 -14.42 -3.13 9.67
C VAL A 280 -14.68 -3.87 8.35
N LEU A 281 -14.38 -5.17 8.32
CA LEU A 281 -14.65 -6.03 7.17
C LEU A 281 -16.15 -6.18 6.91
N TRP A 282 -16.97 -6.25 7.97
CA TRP A 282 -18.41 -6.41 7.81
C TRP A 282 -19.03 -5.19 7.13
N GLY A 283 -18.55 -3.98 7.45
CA GLY A 283 -18.98 -2.74 6.79
C GLY A 283 -18.53 -2.61 5.33
N THR A 284 -17.49 -3.34 4.91
CA THR A 284 -16.84 -3.21 3.59
C THR A 284 -16.76 -4.51 2.79
N ILE A 285 -17.62 -5.49 3.14
CA ILE A 285 -17.53 -6.85 2.60
C ILE A 285 -17.77 -6.90 1.09
N ALA A 286 -18.66 -6.03 0.57
CA ALA A 286 -18.92 -5.90 -0.86
C ALA A 286 -17.69 -5.45 -1.62
N GLU A 287 -16.99 -4.44 -1.12
CA GLU A 287 -15.83 -3.85 -1.79
C GLU A 287 -14.63 -4.81 -1.74
N HIS A 288 -14.49 -5.57 -0.65
CA HIS A 288 -13.51 -6.68 -0.58
C HIS A 288 -13.78 -7.78 -1.61
N ASN A 289 -15.05 -8.14 -1.86
CA ASN A 289 -15.40 -9.11 -2.90
C ASN A 289 -15.15 -8.54 -4.30
N ALA A 290 -15.59 -7.29 -4.56
CA ALA A 290 -15.39 -6.61 -5.84
C ALA A 290 -13.91 -6.52 -6.23
N LEU A 291 -13.03 -6.20 -5.27
CA LEU A 291 -11.59 -6.21 -5.50
C LEU A 291 -11.06 -7.61 -5.85
N SER A 292 -11.54 -8.66 -5.16
CA SER A 292 -11.19 -10.04 -5.50
C SER A 292 -11.63 -10.43 -6.91
N GLU A 293 -12.83 -10.04 -7.32
CA GLU A 293 -13.32 -10.26 -8.69
C GLU A 293 -12.51 -9.46 -9.72
N ALA A 294 -12.14 -8.22 -9.42
CA ALA A 294 -11.25 -7.42 -10.28
C ALA A 294 -9.90 -8.13 -10.48
N PHE A 295 -9.32 -8.69 -9.42
CA PHE A 295 -8.11 -9.50 -9.53
C PHE A 295 -8.33 -10.77 -10.35
N LYS A 296 -9.43 -11.51 -10.17
CA LYS A 296 -9.75 -12.69 -10.98
C LYS A 296 -9.93 -12.36 -12.46
N GLY A 297 -10.41 -11.15 -12.76
CA GLY A 297 -10.60 -10.63 -14.10
C GLY A 297 -9.30 -10.41 -14.89
N LEU A 298 -8.14 -10.30 -14.22
CA LEU A 298 -6.86 -10.14 -14.89
C LEU A 298 -6.47 -11.41 -15.70
N PRO A 299 -5.78 -11.26 -16.84
CA PRO A 299 -5.41 -12.39 -17.70
C PRO A 299 -4.17 -13.09 -17.14
N TRP A 300 -4.34 -13.90 -16.08
CA TRP A 300 -3.28 -14.66 -15.43
C TRP A 300 -2.72 -15.73 -16.36
N SER A 301 -1.73 -15.38 -17.19
CA SER A 301 -1.21 -16.27 -18.23
C SER A 301 -0.49 -17.53 -17.70
N ARG A 302 -0.17 -17.62 -16.39
CA ARG A 302 0.63 -18.73 -15.81
C ARG A 302 0.34 -19.11 -14.34
N SER A 303 -0.65 -18.52 -13.67
CA SER A 303 -0.94 -18.85 -12.26
C SER A 303 -2.01 -19.93 -12.16
N ARG A 304 -1.67 -21.11 -11.62
CA ARG A 304 -2.66 -22.10 -11.13
C ARG A 304 -3.23 -21.74 -9.75
N ASN A 305 -2.69 -20.70 -9.11
CA ASN A 305 -3.03 -20.28 -7.76
C ASN A 305 -4.07 -19.16 -7.77
N LYS A 306 -4.84 -19.05 -6.67
CA LYS A 306 -5.75 -17.92 -6.39
C LYS A 306 -5.01 -16.59 -6.66
N PRO A 307 -5.66 -15.60 -7.29
CA PRO A 307 -5.08 -14.28 -7.44
C PRO A 307 -4.53 -13.75 -6.11
N SER A 308 -3.32 -13.20 -6.12
CA SER A 308 -2.64 -12.70 -4.93
C SER A 308 -2.00 -11.35 -5.20
N LEU A 309 -1.93 -10.52 -4.17
CA LEU A 309 -1.28 -9.20 -4.22
C LEU A 309 0.19 -9.31 -4.63
N LYS A 310 0.86 -10.35 -4.12
CA LYS A 310 2.24 -10.67 -4.49
C LYS A 310 2.38 -10.95 -5.98
N ASN A 311 1.49 -11.76 -6.55
CA ASN A 311 1.53 -12.07 -7.98
C ASN A 311 1.19 -10.84 -8.83
N TYR A 312 0.25 -10.02 -8.39
CA TYR A 312 -0.10 -8.76 -9.04
C TYR A 312 1.10 -7.80 -9.11
N SER A 313 1.67 -7.43 -7.95
CA SER A 313 2.83 -6.55 -7.85
C SER A 313 4.04 -7.11 -8.62
N ALA A 314 4.34 -8.40 -8.49
CA ALA A 314 5.42 -9.04 -9.24
C ALA A 314 5.20 -9.00 -10.76
N THR A 315 3.96 -9.10 -11.24
CA THR A 315 3.67 -9.03 -12.68
C THR A 315 4.01 -7.66 -13.24
N ILE A 316 3.61 -6.60 -12.54
CA ILE A 316 3.87 -5.21 -12.94
C ILE A 316 5.37 -4.89 -12.78
N SER A 317 5.99 -5.30 -11.67
CA SER A 317 7.42 -5.11 -11.43
C SER A 317 8.29 -5.83 -12.47
N ASP A 318 7.98 -7.08 -12.81
CA ASP A 318 8.72 -7.81 -13.85
C ASP A 318 8.59 -7.10 -15.21
N ALA A 319 7.38 -6.62 -15.55
CA ALA A 319 7.13 -5.91 -16.80
C ALA A 319 7.89 -4.57 -16.87
N ARG A 320 7.88 -3.79 -15.78
CA ARG A 320 8.67 -2.57 -15.65
C ARG A 320 10.15 -2.90 -15.80
N ASN A 321 10.68 -3.82 -15.00
CA ASN A 321 12.10 -4.12 -15.01
C ASN A 321 12.57 -4.63 -16.38
N SER A 322 11.75 -5.42 -17.07
CA SER A 322 12.04 -5.87 -18.44
C SER A 322 12.03 -4.74 -19.47
N ALA A 323 11.27 -3.66 -19.27
CA ALA A 323 11.23 -2.51 -20.16
C ALA A 323 12.37 -1.52 -19.88
N PHE A 324 12.66 -1.25 -18.60
CA PHE A 324 13.65 -0.25 -18.18
C PHE A 324 15.09 -0.79 -18.07
N HIS A 325 15.29 -2.09 -17.85
CA HIS A 325 16.63 -2.68 -17.62
C HIS A 325 17.16 -3.57 -18.76
N ASN A 326 16.84 -3.25 -20.01
CA ASN A 326 17.47 -3.91 -21.18
C ASN A 326 18.84 -3.30 -21.53
N LEU A 327 19.73 -3.13 -20.54
CA LEU A 327 21.13 -2.77 -20.82
C LEU A 327 21.80 -3.85 -21.69
N PHE A 328 21.37 -5.11 -21.50
CA PHE A 328 21.91 -6.26 -22.21
C PHE A 328 20.93 -6.78 -23.27
N PRO A 329 21.39 -7.06 -24.51
CA PRO A 329 20.53 -7.50 -25.62
C PRO A 329 20.14 -8.99 -25.54
N PHE A 330 20.38 -9.67 -24.42
CA PHE A 330 20.14 -11.11 -24.27
C PHE A 330 19.05 -11.41 -23.25
N ARG A 331 18.17 -12.36 -23.62
CA ARG A 331 17.02 -12.80 -22.79
C ARG A 331 17.29 -14.05 -21.96
N LYS A 332 18.44 -14.69 -22.16
CA LYS A 332 18.87 -15.91 -21.47
C LYS A 332 20.07 -15.60 -20.59
N SER A 333 20.19 -16.31 -19.46
CA SER A 333 21.40 -16.26 -18.65
C SER A 333 22.56 -16.81 -19.49
N LEU A 334 23.68 -16.09 -19.50
CA LEU A 334 24.88 -16.52 -20.19
C LEU A 334 25.60 -17.55 -19.33
N HIS A 335 25.99 -18.65 -19.95
CA HIS A 335 26.85 -19.64 -19.33
C HIS A 335 28.20 -19.59 -20.02
N LEU A 336 29.23 -19.22 -19.27
CA LEU A 336 30.61 -19.18 -19.75
C LEU A 336 31.38 -20.32 -19.08
N ALA A 337 31.85 -21.27 -19.89
CA ALA A 337 32.87 -22.21 -19.46
C ALA A 337 34.23 -21.49 -19.53
N LEU A 338 34.87 -21.30 -18.37
CA LEU A 338 36.21 -20.74 -18.30
C LEU A 338 37.24 -21.78 -18.81
N PRO A 339 38.23 -21.38 -19.63
CA PRO A 339 39.32 -22.27 -20.00
C PRO A 339 40.17 -22.64 -18.77
N GLU A 340 40.90 -23.74 -18.84
CA GLU A 340 41.75 -24.23 -17.73
C GLU A 340 42.77 -23.19 -17.25
N SER A 341 43.18 -22.28 -18.14
CA SER A 341 44.14 -21.21 -17.86
C SER A 341 43.52 -19.92 -17.34
N ALA A 342 42.20 -19.85 -17.08
CA ALA A 342 41.51 -18.59 -16.79
C ALA A 342 41.79 -18.01 -15.39
N LEU A 343 42.13 -18.85 -14.42
CA LEU A 343 42.40 -18.43 -13.05
C LEU A 343 43.91 -18.40 -12.82
N HIS A 344 44.51 -17.23 -13.00
CA HIS A 344 45.91 -17.00 -12.67
C HIS A 344 46.10 -16.70 -11.18
N ASP A 345 47.20 -17.19 -10.61
CA ASP A 345 47.61 -16.99 -9.22
C ASP A 345 46.51 -17.36 -8.19
N ALA A 346 45.81 -18.47 -8.45
CA ALA A 346 44.75 -18.95 -7.58
C ALA A 346 45.30 -19.52 -6.26
N GLU A 347 44.95 -18.91 -5.14
CA GLU A 347 45.31 -19.33 -3.79
C GLU A 347 44.06 -19.55 -2.95
N LEU A 348 43.97 -20.70 -2.28
CA LEU A 348 42.86 -21.03 -1.38
C LEU A 348 43.37 -21.11 0.07
N ARG A 349 42.82 -20.24 0.93
CA ARG A 349 42.99 -20.33 2.38
C ARG A 349 41.70 -20.86 3.00
N ILE A 350 41.81 -21.90 3.82
CA ILE A 350 40.69 -22.55 4.52
C ILE A 350 41.10 -22.92 5.96
N PHE A 351 40.11 -23.22 6.80
CA PHE A 351 40.28 -23.59 8.22
C PHE A 351 41.00 -22.54 9.09
N SER A 352 40.66 -21.27 8.90
CA SER A 352 41.08 -20.22 9.82
C SER A 352 40.60 -20.46 11.26
N GLU A 353 41.32 -19.89 12.23
CA GLU A 353 40.99 -19.98 13.65
C GLU A 353 39.56 -19.50 13.96
N HIS A 354 38.98 -20.02 15.05
CA HIS A 354 37.65 -19.66 15.51
C HIS A 354 37.52 -18.13 15.68
N GLY A 355 36.50 -17.53 15.06
CA GLY A 355 36.31 -16.07 15.01
C GLY A 355 36.92 -15.37 13.78
N ARG A 356 37.78 -16.04 12.99
CA ARG A 356 38.45 -15.47 11.81
C ARG A 356 37.90 -15.96 10.48
N LYS A 357 36.58 -16.16 10.38
CA LYS A 357 35.93 -16.78 9.20
C LYS A 357 36.22 -16.04 7.88
N LYS A 358 36.47 -14.73 7.93
CA LYS A 358 36.83 -13.89 6.77
C LYS A 358 38.19 -14.21 6.15
N GLU A 359 39.09 -14.90 6.88
CA GLU A 359 40.39 -15.33 6.34
C GLU A 359 40.29 -16.57 5.43
N ASN A 360 39.16 -17.29 5.46
CA ASN A 360 38.89 -18.37 4.53
C ASN A 360 38.44 -17.78 3.19
N ARG A 361 39.29 -17.82 2.18
CA ARG A 361 39.01 -17.21 0.87
C ARG A 361 39.79 -17.89 -0.25
N LEU A 362 39.17 -17.96 -1.43
CA LEU A 362 39.84 -18.17 -2.70
C LEU A 362 40.23 -16.80 -3.27
N SER A 363 41.51 -16.53 -3.50
CA SER A 363 42.02 -15.36 -4.22
C SER A 363 42.60 -15.78 -5.56
N PHE A 364 42.49 -14.93 -6.57
CA PHE A 364 43.08 -15.07 -7.91
C PHE A 364 43.16 -13.68 -8.53
N GLN A 365 43.98 -13.51 -9.58
CA GLN A 365 44.33 -12.20 -10.14
C GLN A 365 43.10 -11.33 -10.48
N ASP A 366 42.11 -11.88 -11.17
CA ASP A 366 40.93 -11.12 -11.65
C ASP A 366 39.70 -11.26 -10.75
N ARG A 367 39.89 -11.56 -9.46
CA ARG A 367 38.76 -11.78 -8.53
C ARG A 367 37.84 -10.57 -8.44
N GLU A 368 38.39 -9.37 -8.30
CA GLU A 368 37.58 -8.15 -8.19
C GLU A 368 36.74 -7.92 -9.44
N LEU A 369 37.27 -8.25 -10.63
CA LEU A 369 36.51 -8.21 -11.88
C LEU A 369 35.39 -9.25 -11.90
N VAL A 370 35.64 -10.48 -11.45
CA VAL A 370 34.60 -11.51 -11.34
C VAL A 370 33.52 -11.07 -10.35
N ASP A 371 33.91 -10.53 -9.19
CA ASP A 371 33.00 -10.02 -8.16
C ASP A 371 32.13 -8.88 -8.73
N LEU A 372 32.69 -7.95 -9.51
CA LEU A 372 31.92 -6.93 -10.25
C LEU A 372 30.99 -7.53 -11.31
N LEU A 373 31.45 -8.51 -12.08
CA LEU A 373 30.67 -9.13 -13.16
C LEU A 373 29.45 -9.91 -12.64
N VAL A 374 29.54 -10.54 -11.47
CA VAL A 374 28.41 -11.30 -10.88
C VAL A 374 27.32 -10.41 -10.30
N GLU A 375 27.60 -9.13 -10.03
CA GLU A 375 26.58 -8.15 -9.62
C GLU A 375 25.60 -7.82 -10.76
N PHE A 376 26.01 -8.00 -12.03
CA PHE A 376 25.14 -7.79 -13.17
C PHE A 376 24.11 -8.93 -13.30
N THR A 377 22.85 -8.60 -13.03
CA THR A 377 21.72 -9.52 -13.20
C THR A 377 20.85 -9.11 -14.37
N ARG A 378 20.17 -10.09 -14.99
CA ARG A 378 19.15 -9.81 -16.01
C ARG A 378 17.77 -9.73 -15.37
N ALA A 379 16.94 -8.83 -15.87
CA ALA A 379 15.52 -8.84 -15.56
C ALA A 379 14.83 -10.10 -16.12
N ARG A 380 13.78 -10.55 -15.45
CA ARG A 380 12.92 -11.63 -15.96
C ARG A 380 12.06 -11.07 -17.09
N ASP A 381 12.25 -11.56 -18.32
CA ASP A 381 11.36 -11.21 -19.43
C ASP A 381 9.97 -11.82 -19.18
N ARG A 382 8.99 -10.94 -18.91
CA ARG A 382 7.60 -11.30 -18.73
C ARG A 382 6.74 -10.41 -19.62
N GLN A 383 6.41 -10.93 -20.81
CA GLN A 383 5.41 -10.29 -21.66
C GLN A 383 4.03 -10.32 -20.99
N VAL A 384 3.53 -9.12 -20.69
CA VAL A 384 2.20 -8.89 -20.14
C VAL A 384 1.28 -8.46 -21.29
N PRO A 385 0.16 -9.17 -21.53
CA PRO A 385 -0.69 -8.90 -22.69
C PRO A 385 -1.36 -7.51 -22.58
N PRO A 386 -1.63 -6.79 -23.69
CA PRO A 386 -2.28 -5.47 -23.67
C PRO A 386 -3.59 -5.42 -22.87
N ARG A 387 -4.37 -6.50 -22.91
CA ARG A 387 -5.61 -6.64 -22.13
C ARG A 387 -5.39 -6.52 -20.62
N PHE A 388 -4.24 -6.95 -20.10
CA PHE A 388 -3.91 -6.80 -18.67
C PHE A 388 -3.95 -5.34 -18.26
N TRP A 389 -3.33 -4.44 -19.03
CA TRP A 389 -3.22 -3.03 -18.68
C TRP A 389 -4.58 -2.34 -18.65
N ARG A 390 -5.50 -2.71 -19.56
CA ARG A 390 -6.89 -2.23 -19.51
C ARG A 390 -7.64 -2.74 -18.29
N GLN A 391 -7.51 -4.04 -17.98
CA GLN A 391 -8.17 -4.64 -16.81
C GLN A 391 -7.55 -4.18 -15.49
N ASN A 392 -6.28 -3.74 -15.51
CA ASN A 392 -5.63 -3.15 -14.35
C ASN A 392 -6.34 -1.89 -13.87
N LEU A 393 -6.94 -1.11 -14.78
CA LEU A 393 -7.72 0.07 -14.39
C LEU A 393 -8.91 -0.33 -13.48
N VAL A 394 -9.55 -1.46 -13.76
CA VAL A 394 -10.64 -1.99 -12.91
C VAL A 394 -10.12 -2.41 -11.52
N VAL A 395 -8.90 -2.95 -11.45
CA VAL A 395 -8.24 -3.27 -10.18
C VAL A 395 -7.93 -1.99 -9.40
N MET A 396 -7.44 -0.94 -10.06
CA MET A 396 -7.19 0.36 -9.44
C MET A 396 -8.50 0.94 -8.89
N ASP A 397 -9.57 0.92 -9.68
CA ASP A 397 -10.90 1.40 -9.29
C ASP A 397 -11.42 0.66 -8.05
N ALA A 398 -11.43 -0.68 -8.07
CA ALA A 398 -11.91 -1.48 -6.94
C ALA A 398 -11.03 -1.32 -5.69
N THR A 399 -9.73 -1.04 -5.86
CA THR A 399 -8.81 -0.79 -4.74
C THR A 399 -9.11 0.55 -4.08
N ILE A 400 -9.31 1.60 -4.87
CA ILE A 400 -9.68 2.94 -4.39
C ILE A 400 -11.06 2.89 -3.72
N GLU A 401 -12.02 2.17 -4.30
CA GLU A 401 -13.36 2.00 -3.72
C GLU A 401 -13.30 1.30 -2.37
N LEU A 402 -12.52 0.23 -2.22
CA LEU A 402 -12.30 -0.44 -0.94
C LEU A 402 -11.70 0.51 0.11
N PHE A 403 -10.67 1.28 -0.25
CA PHE A 403 -10.05 2.23 0.67
C PHE A 403 -11.00 3.36 1.06
N SER A 404 -11.79 3.87 0.11
CA SER A 404 -12.81 4.90 0.34
C SER A 404 -13.93 4.41 1.25
N ALA A 405 -14.45 3.19 1.00
CA ALA A 405 -15.46 2.56 1.84
C ALA A 405 -14.92 2.30 3.25
N THR A 406 -13.68 1.82 3.35
CA THR A 406 -13.03 1.60 4.66
C THR A 406 -12.88 2.91 5.42
N ASN A 407 -12.33 3.95 4.79
CA ASN A 407 -12.21 5.28 5.37
C ASN A 407 -13.56 5.82 5.87
N SER A 408 -14.59 5.74 5.03
CA SER A 408 -15.94 6.19 5.37
C SER A 408 -16.51 5.40 6.55
N PHE A 409 -16.35 4.08 6.56
CA PHE A 409 -16.85 3.23 7.64
C PHE A 409 -16.08 3.47 8.96
N LEU A 410 -14.76 3.71 8.90
CA LEU A 410 -13.98 4.09 10.09
C LEU A 410 -14.45 5.41 10.70
N LYS A 411 -14.78 6.42 9.87
CA LYS A 411 -15.35 7.68 10.34
C LYS A 411 -16.67 7.44 11.08
N ARG A 412 -17.52 6.55 10.57
CA ARG A 412 -18.78 6.16 11.23
C ARG A 412 -18.58 5.40 12.54
N LEU A 413 -17.67 4.43 12.56
CA LEU A 413 -17.31 3.72 13.80
C LEU A 413 -16.79 4.68 14.88
N HIS A 414 -16.02 5.70 14.48
CA HIS A 414 -15.52 6.73 15.41
C HIS A 414 -16.65 7.53 16.07
N GLU A 415 -17.70 7.85 15.33
CA GLU A 415 -18.86 8.59 15.86
C GLU A 415 -19.65 7.79 16.91
N VAL A 416 -19.67 6.47 16.78
CA VAL A 416 -20.52 5.57 17.61
C VAL A 416 -19.77 4.98 18.79
N ARG A 417 -18.43 4.93 18.77
CA ARG A 417 -17.63 4.25 19.81
C ARG A 417 -17.98 4.72 21.24
N VAL A 418 -18.10 3.76 22.15
CA VAL A 418 -18.18 4.00 23.60
C VAL A 418 -16.75 4.24 24.10
N ASN A 419 -16.59 5.16 25.07
CA ASN A 419 -15.27 5.69 25.47
C ASN A 419 -14.29 4.62 25.94
#